data_AF-A0A9P9TPF6-F1
#
_entry.id   AF-A0A9P9TPF6-F1
#
_cell.length_a   1.000
_cell.length_b   1.000
_cell.length_c   1.000
_cell.angle_alpha   90.00
_cell.angle_beta   90.00
_cell.angle_gamma   90.00
#
_symmetry.space_group_name_H-M   'P 1'
#
loop_
_entity.id
_entity.type
_entity.pdbx_description
1 polymer ?
#
loop_
_entity_poly.entity_id
_entity_poly.type
_entity_poly.pdbx_seq_one_letter_code
_entity_poly.pdbx_strand_id
1 'polypeptide(L)'
;MAPNTDIITRAVVVTLKSPCVGKSTSQISELTGINPRTVDRIYSRAIAAGFEPNVLPLKILPHHLQDGARSGRPTKQTQEVSEEIVQHVQRDSSQELE
;
A
#
# COMPACT_ATOMS: atom_id res chain seq x y z
N MET A 1 6.89 -15.68 -1.62
CA MET A 1 6.05 -14.89 -0.69
C MET A 1 6.94 -13.81 -0.10
N ALA A 2 6.71 -12.52 -0.38
CA ALA A 2 7.44 -11.48 0.33
C ALA A 2 7.07 -11.60 1.81
N PRO A 3 8.03 -11.57 2.76
CA PRO A 3 7.66 -11.43 4.16
C PRO A 3 6.96 -10.07 4.23
N ASN A 4 5.64 -10.10 4.37
CA ASN A 4 4.88 -8.91 4.72
C ASN A 4 5.37 -8.54 6.12
N THR A 5 6.43 -7.74 6.18
CA THR A 5 6.95 -7.17 7.40
C THR A 5 5.76 -6.55 8.12
N ASP A 6 5.49 -7.02 9.34
CA ASP A 6 4.33 -6.59 10.10
C ASP A 6 4.40 -5.07 10.36
N ILE A 7 3.26 -4.48 10.70
CA ILE A 7 3.15 -3.03 10.90
C ILE A 7 4.09 -2.51 12.00
N ILE A 8 4.37 -3.31 13.03
CA ILE A 8 5.24 -2.96 14.15
C ILE A 8 6.69 -2.91 13.68
N THR A 9 7.13 -3.92 12.93
CA THR A 9 8.48 -3.98 12.37
C THR A 9 8.71 -2.81 11.40
N ARG A 10 7.70 -2.41 10.63
CA ARG A 10 7.78 -1.19 9.80
C ARG A 10 7.90 0.07 10.65
N ALA A 11 7.13 0.19 11.73
CA ALA A 11 7.22 1.32 12.66
C ALA A 11 8.63 1.43 13.26
N VAL A 12 9.23 0.30 13.66
CA VAL A 12 10.60 0.25 14.17
C VAL A 12 11.58 0.75 13.11
N VAL A 13 11.49 0.28 11.87
CA VAL A 13 12.34 0.74 10.76
C VAL A 13 12.20 2.25 10.53
N VAL A 14 10.98 2.77 10.46
CA VAL A 14 10.74 4.22 10.23
C VAL A 14 11.28 5.05 11.38
N THR A 15 11.09 4.59 12.63
CA THR A 15 11.60 5.26 13.82
C THR A 15 13.12 5.31 13.83
N LEU A 16 13.79 4.17 13.62
CA LEU A 16 15.25 4.09 13.64
C LEU A 16 15.90 4.90 12.51
N LYS A 17 15.27 4.92 11.34
CA LYS A 17 15.77 5.62 10.16
C LYS A 17 15.45 7.12 10.17
N SER A 18 14.46 7.54 10.95
CA SER A 18 14.12 8.96 11.11
C SER A 18 15.37 9.76 11.53
N PRO A 19 15.61 10.97 10.98
CA PRO A 19 16.76 11.82 11.31
C PRO A 19 16.93 12.07 12.81
N CYS A 20 15.85 12.05 13.59
CA CYS A 20 15.90 12.19 15.04
C CYS A 20 16.70 11.07 15.73
N VAL A 21 16.70 9.86 15.17
CA VAL A 21 17.48 8.70 15.65
C VAL A 21 18.73 8.47 14.79
N GLY A 22 18.62 8.65 13.48
CA GLY A 22 19.73 8.75 12.55
C GLY A 22 20.49 7.46 12.26
N LYS A 23 19.89 6.27 12.43
CA LYS A 23 20.56 5.00 12.10
C LYS A 23 20.67 4.81 10.58
N SER A 24 21.81 4.29 10.13
CA SER A 24 22.00 3.94 8.73
C SER A 24 21.20 2.69 8.35
N THR A 25 20.92 2.51 7.05
CA THR A 25 20.24 1.30 6.53
C THR A 25 21.00 0.02 6.92
N SER A 26 22.34 0.04 6.89
CA SER A 26 23.15 -1.12 7.28
C SER A 26 23.00 -1.46 8.75
N GLN A 27 23.04 -0.46 9.64
CA GLN A 27 22.83 -0.65 11.07
C GLN A 27 21.43 -1.18 11.36
N ILE A 28 20.40 -0.66 10.68
CA ILE A 28 19.02 -1.13 10.85
C ILE A 28 18.90 -2.57 10.36
N SER A 29 19.55 -2.92 9.24
CA SER A 29 19.57 -4.28 8.71
C SER A 29 20.23 -5.26 9.68
N GLU A 30 21.35 -4.87 10.28
CA GLU A 30 22.04 -5.66 11.31
C GLU A 30 21.18 -5.85 12.57
N LEU A 31 20.48 -4.80 13.02
CA LEU A 31 19.63 -4.85 14.22
C LEU A 31 18.34 -5.66 14.02
N THR A 32 17.76 -5.62 12.82
CA THR A 32 16.42 -6.18 12.56
C THR A 32 16.44 -7.46 11.73
N GLY A 33 17.58 -7.82 11.12
CA GLY A 33 17.71 -8.90 10.15
C GLY A 33 17.02 -8.63 8.81
N ILE A 34 16.46 -7.43 8.60
CA ILE A 34 15.73 -7.07 7.37
C ILE A 34 16.72 -6.71 6.28
N ASN A 35 16.47 -7.19 5.05
CA ASN A 35 17.30 -6.84 3.90
C ASN A 35 17.39 -5.30 3.72
N PRO A 36 18.58 -4.72 3.46
CA PRO A 36 18.74 -3.27 3.29
C PRO A 36 17.77 -2.65 2.28
N ARG A 37 17.49 -3.34 1.16
CA ARG A 37 16.53 -2.87 0.15
C ARG A 37 15.11 -2.78 0.70
N THR A 38 14.74 -3.69 1.60
CA THR A 38 13.43 -3.68 2.27
C THR A 38 13.34 -2.54 3.27
N VAL A 39 14.41 -2.27 4.03
CA VAL A 39 14.49 -1.10 4.93
C VAL A 39 14.26 0.20 4.16
N ASP A 40 14.97 0.39 3.05
CA ASP A 40 14.82 1.59 2.21
C ASP A 40 13.42 1.69 1.59
N ARG A 41 12.85 0.57 1.16
CA ARG A 41 11.48 0.50 0.62
C ARG A 41 10.42 0.84 1.66
N ILE A 42 10.57 0.39 2.90
CA ILE A 42 9.64 0.73 3.98
C ILE A 42 9.68 2.23 4.24
N TYR A 43 10.88 2.80 4.34
CA TYR A 43 11.05 4.22 4.64
C TYR A 43 10.55 5.13 3.52
N SER A 44 10.86 4.81 2.26
CA SER A 44 10.37 5.60 1.11
C SER A 44 8.86 5.55 0.98
N ARG A 45 8.22 4.41 1.29
CA ARG A 45 6.76 4.29 1.33
C ARG A 45 6.12 5.11 2.44
N ALA A 46 6.74 5.15 3.62
CA ALA A 46 6.25 5.99 4.70
C ALA A 46 6.24 7.46 4.27
N ILE A 47 7.33 7.95 3.66
CA ILE A 47 7.41 9.31 3.11
C ILE A 47 6.33 9.53 2.05
N ALA A 48 6.17 8.60 1.11
CA ALA A 48 5.13 8.70 0.07
C ALA A 48 3.70 8.71 0.64
N ALA A 49 3.50 8.12 1.83
CA ALA A 49 2.22 8.12 2.56
C ALA A 49 2.03 9.35 3.46
N GLY A 50 2.93 10.35 3.40
CA GLY A 50 2.82 11.62 4.13
C GLY A 50 3.57 11.68 5.46
N PHE A 51 4.47 10.73 5.73
CA PHE A 51 5.33 10.83 6.90
C PHE A 51 6.39 11.92 6.73
N GLU A 52 6.40 12.89 7.64
CA GLU A 52 7.38 13.99 7.69
C GLU A 52 8.50 13.69 8.68
N PRO A 53 9.73 13.38 8.23
CA PRO A 53 10.83 12.96 9.11
C PRO A 53 11.55 14.11 9.83
N ASN A 54 11.42 15.34 9.33
CA ASN A 54 12.16 16.51 9.81
C ASN A 54 11.40 17.34 10.86
N VAL A 55 10.21 16.89 11.28
CA VAL A 55 9.39 17.60 12.25
C VAL A 55 9.44 16.92 13.62
N LEU A 56 9.45 17.74 14.67
CA LEU A 56 9.31 17.30 16.05
C LEU A 56 7.95 17.77 16.60
N PRO A 57 7.24 16.94 17.39
CA PRO A 57 7.59 15.56 17.74
C PRO A 57 7.42 14.60 16.56
N LEU A 58 8.14 13.47 16.60
CA LEU A 58 8.05 12.43 15.58
C LEU A 58 6.64 11.82 15.57
N LYS A 59 5.89 12.03 14.48
CA LYS A 59 4.50 11.54 14.33
C LYS A 59 4.44 10.40 13.34
N ILE A 60 4.31 9.17 13.85
CA ILE A 60 4.10 7.97 13.03
C ILE A 60 2.67 7.50 13.25
N LEU A 61 1.87 7.49 12.19
CA LEU A 61 0.47 7.07 12.19
C LEU A 61 0.32 5.75 11.43
N PRO A 62 -0.70 4.93 11.73
CA PRO A 62 -0.89 3.63 11.08
C PRO A 62 -0.95 3.72 9.54
N HIS A 63 -1.57 4.76 8.99
CA HIS A 63 -1.69 4.95 7.54
C HIS A 63 -0.34 5.20 6.84
N HIS A 64 0.70 5.65 7.55
CA HIS A 64 2.05 5.75 6.98
C HIS A 64 2.70 4.38 6.74
N LEU A 65 2.24 3.35 7.45
CA LEU A 65 2.90 2.03 7.52
C LEU A 65 2.12 0.94 6.77
N GLN A 66 0.81 1.15 6.59
CA GLN A 66 -0.07 0.24 5.88
C GLN A 66 0.33 0.13 4.40
N ASP A 67 0.27 -1.08 3.85
CA ASP A 67 0.31 -1.23 2.40
C ASP A 67 -1.02 -0.76 1.82
N GLY A 68 -0.96 0.06 0.77
CA GLY A 68 -2.14 0.39 0.00
C GLY A 68 -2.85 -0.87 -0.53
N ALA A 69 -4.16 -0.77 -0.72
CA ALA A 69 -4.93 -1.82 -1.37
C ALA A 69 -4.22 -2.20 -2.67
N ARG A 70 -3.88 -3.48 -2.81
CA ARG A 70 -3.31 -3.97 -4.07
C ARG A 70 -4.38 -3.71 -5.13
N SER A 71 -4.10 -2.82 -6.07
CA SER A 71 -4.92 -2.73 -7.27
C SER A 71 -4.89 -4.13 -7.88
N GLY A 72 -6.04 -4.81 -7.84
CA GLY A 72 -6.20 -6.07 -8.54
C GLY A 72 -5.95 -5.87 -10.03
N ARG A 73 -5.95 -6.96 -10.78
CA ARG A 73 -6.04 -6.84 -12.24
C ARG A 73 -7.31 -6.03 -12.55
N PRO A 74 -7.24 -4.94 -13.32
CA PRO A 74 -8.43 -4.24 -13.79
C PRO A 74 -9.39 -5.25 -14.44
N THR A 75 -10.61 -5.38 -13.90
CA THR A 75 -11.64 -6.26 -14.44
C THR A 75 -12.24 -5.62 -15.68
N LYS A 76 -12.48 -6.39 -16.75
CA LYS A 76 -13.09 -5.89 -17.99
C LYS A 76 -14.55 -5.45 -17.84
N GLN A 77 -15.21 -5.82 -16.75
CA GLN A 77 -16.54 -5.33 -16.38
C GLN A 77 -16.39 -4.01 -15.61
N THR A 78 -16.39 -2.90 -16.34
CA THR A 78 -16.79 -1.61 -15.79
C THR A 78 -18.31 -1.60 -15.56
N GLN A 79 -18.81 -0.77 -14.64
CA GLN A 79 -20.25 -0.64 -14.37
C GLN A 79 -21.03 -0.36 -15.66
N GLU A 80 -20.48 0.51 -16.52
CA GLU A 80 -21.00 0.84 -17.84
C GLU A 80 -21.22 -0.40 -18.71
N VAL A 81 -20.24 -1.30 -18.79
CA VAL A 81 -20.34 -2.54 -19.59
C VAL A 81 -21.37 -3.51 -18.99
N SER A 82 -21.50 -3.54 -17.66
CA SER A 82 -22.53 -4.39 -17.02
C SER A 82 -23.95 -3.88 -17.25
N GLU A 83 -24.13 -2.55 -17.25
CA GLU A 83 -25.43 -1.92 -17.52
C GLU A 83 -25.85 -2.09 -18.98
N GLU A 84 -24.90 -1.96 -19.93
CA GLU A 84 -25.15 -2.22 -21.35
C GLU A 84 -25.57 -3.67 -21.62
N ILE A 85 -24.92 -4.65 -20.98
CA ILE A 85 -25.27 -6.07 -21.10
C ILE A 85 -26.69 -6.33 -20.56
N VAL A 86 -27.03 -5.77 -19.39
CA VAL A 86 -28.36 -5.93 -18.79
C VAL A 86 -29.45 -5.34 -19.69
N GLN A 87 -29.21 -4.15 -20.27
CA GLN A 87 -30.16 -3.53 -21.19
C GLN A 87 -30.33 -4.33 -22.49
N HIS A 88 -29.27 -4.95 -23.02
CA HIS A 88 -29.36 -5.79 -24.22
C HIS A 88 -30.22 -7.04 -23.95
N VAL A 89 -29.96 -7.72 -22.83
CA VAL A 89 -30.70 -8.94 -22.45
C VAL A 89 -32.19 -8.66 -22.26
N GLN A 90 -32.55 -7.53 -21.63
CA GLN A 90 -33.96 -7.14 -21.43
C GLN A 90 -34.70 -6.86 -22.74
N ARG A 91 -34.03 -6.24 -23.73
CA ARG A 91 -34.61 -5.97 -25.05
C ARG A 91 -34.89 -7.26 -25.81
N ASP A 92 -33.97 -8.22 -25.78
CA ASP A 92 -34.10 -9.51 -26.49
C ASP A 92 -35.29 -10.32 -25.95
N SER A 93 -35.43 -10.40 -24.63
CA SER A 93 -36.58 -11.08 -23.98
C SER A 93 -37.94 -10.40 -24.20
N SER A 94 -37.95 -9.16 -24.71
CA SER A 94 -39.19 -8.43 -25.02
C SER A 94 -39.62 -8.59 -26.49
N GLN A 95 -38.73 -9.05 -27.38
CA GLN A 95 -39.02 -9.25 -28.80
C GLN A 95 -39.53 -10.66 -29.14
N GLU A 96 -39.50 -11.59 -28.18
CA GLU A 96 -39.94 -12.98 -28.36
C GLU A 96 -41.43 -13.20 -27.99
N LEU A 97 -42.16 -12.12 -27.67
CA LEU A 97 -43.58 -12.14 -27.26
C LEU A 97 -44.56 -11.47 -28.25
N GLU A 98 -44.11 -11.14 -29.47
CA GLU A 98 -45.00 -10.73 -30.59
C GLU A 98 -45.04 -11.81 -31.68
#